data_AF-A0A7G3A8Q5-F1
#
_entry.id   AF-A0A7G3A8Q5-F1
#
_cell.length_a   1.000
_cell.length_b   1.000
_cell.length_c   1.000
_cell.angle_alpha   90.00
_cell.angle_beta   90.00
_cell.angle_gamma   90.00
#
_symmetry.space_group_name_H-M   'P 1'
#
loop_
_entity.id
_entity.type
_entity.pdbx_description
1 polymer ?
#
loop_
_entity_poly.entity_id
_entity_poly.type
_entity_poly.pdbx_seq_one_letter_code
_entity_poly.pdbx_strand_id
1 'polypeptide(L)'
;MLIPKFINFLTHCRCISSTTAGITKIHRNIYARSYNPTVVVLPDGSSFNIRYHEPRRIIRLPLDLNTLSEEERKVRLDRRKPKKKIRVYEEVEDSFSSQKYIKMLKKK
;
A
#
# COMPACT_ATOMS: atom_id res chain seq x y z
N MET A 1 -12.49 -35.39 -62.31
CA MET A 1 -13.20 -34.22 -61.75
C MET A 1 -12.45 -33.77 -60.51
N LEU A 2 -11.60 -32.74 -60.64
CA LEU A 2 -10.71 -32.24 -59.58
C LEU A 2 -11.50 -31.27 -58.70
N ILE A 3 -11.79 -31.65 -57.46
CA ILE A 3 -12.39 -30.76 -56.46
C ILE A 3 -11.25 -29.97 -55.81
N PRO A 4 -11.27 -28.63 -55.81
CA PRO A 4 -10.22 -27.82 -55.22
C PRO A 4 -10.27 -28.00 -53.69
N LYS A 5 -9.15 -28.42 -53.10
CA LYS A 5 -8.99 -28.41 -51.65
C LYS A 5 -8.88 -26.96 -51.22
N PHE A 6 -9.99 -26.38 -50.74
CA PHE A 6 -9.97 -25.14 -49.99
C PHE A 6 -9.12 -25.37 -48.73
N ILE A 7 -7.90 -24.84 -48.76
CA ILE A 7 -7.01 -24.79 -47.60
C ILE A 7 -7.64 -23.79 -46.64
N ASN A 8 -8.34 -24.30 -45.63
CA ASN A 8 -8.82 -23.49 -44.51
C ASN A 8 -7.61 -22.95 -43.75
N PHE A 9 -7.26 -21.69 -44.02
CA PHE A 9 -6.44 -20.87 -43.12
C PHE A 9 -7.29 -20.50 -41.90
N LEU A 10 -7.55 -21.47 -41.02
CA LEU A 10 -8.03 -21.18 -39.68
C LEU A 10 -6.84 -20.62 -38.90
N THR A 11 -6.78 -19.29 -38.79
CA THR A 11 -5.94 -18.62 -37.81
C THR A 11 -6.31 -19.15 -36.43
N HIS A 12 -5.42 -19.96 -35.86
CA HIS A 12 -5.59 -20.56 -34.55
C HIS A 12 -5.61 -19.45 -33.48
N CYS A 13 -6.81 -19.02 -33.05
CA CYS A 13 -6.97 -18.16 -31.89
C CYS A 13 -6.45 -18.91 -30.66
N ARG A 14 -5.21 -18.61 -30.24
CA ARG A 14 -4.61 -19.23 -29.07
C ARG A 14 -5.22 -18.64 -27.80
N CYS A 15 -6.05 -19.43 -27.11
CA CYS A 15 -6.56 -19.11 -25.78
C CYS A 15 -5.46 -19.36 -24.74
N ILE A 16 -4.55 -18.40 -24.53
CA ILE A 16 -3.42 -18.53 -23.59
C ILE A 16 -3.85 -18.00 -22.21
N SER A 17 -3.68 -18.81 -21.17
CA SER A 17 -3.85 -18.38 -19.77
C SER A 17 -2.52 -17.96 -19.15
N SER A 18 -2.55 -17.20 -18.06
CA SER A 18 -1.34 -16.79 -17.31
C SER A 18 -0.55 -17.98 -16.75
N THR A 19 -1.17 -19.14 -16.60
CA THR A 19 -0.54 -20.37 -16.10
C THR A 19 0.31 -21.09 -17.15
N THR A 20 0.08 -20.83 -18.44
CA THR A 20 0.75 -21.54 -19.56
C THR A 20 2.27 -21.51 -19.48
N ALA A 21 2.86 -20.42 -18.96
CA ALA A 21 4.30 -20.26 -18.76
C ALA A 21 4.70 -20.12 -17.28
N GLY A 22 3.82 -20.48 -16.34
CA GLY A 22 4.06 -20.32 -14.91
C GLY A 22 5.04 -21.33 -14.30
N ILE A 23 5.11 -22.55 -14.87
CA ILE A 23 5.96 -23.65 -14.38
C ILE A 23 7.23 -23.71 -15.22
N THR A 24 8.35 -23.26 -14.67
CA THR A 24 9.65 -23.21 -15.38
C THR A 24 10.80 -23.62 -14.47
N LYS A 25 12.01 -23.80 -15.03
CA LYS A 25 13.26 -24.01 -14.27
C LYS A 25 14.37 -23.06 -14.78
N ILE A 26 15.49 -22.97 -14.06
CA ILE A 26 16.65 -22.20 -14.54
C ILE A 26 17.34 -23.02 -15.65
N HIS A 27 17.45 -22.46 -16.84
CA HIS A 27 18.07 -23.10 -18.02
C HIS A 27 19.59 -22.82 -18.07
N ARG A 28 20.29 -23.11 -16.97
CA ARG A 28 21.76 -23.01 -16.87
C ARG A 28 22.30 -24.29 -16.23
N ASN A 29 23.46 -24.75 -16.70
CA ASN A 29 24.08 -25.98 -16.17
C ASN A 29 24.59 -25.80 -14.73
N ILE A 30 25.16 -24.63 -14.42
CA ILE A 30 25.66 -24.27 -13.09
C ILE A 30 24.95 -22.99 -12.65
N TYR A 31 24.27 -23.03 -11.50
CA TYR A 31 23.58 -21.88 -10.92
C TYR A 31 23.57 -21.96 -9.40
N ALA A 32 23.58 -20.80 -8.74
CA ALA A 32 23.44 -20.71 -7.29
C ALA A 32 22.03 -21.10 -6.86
N ARG A 33 21.91 -21.68 -5.65
CA ARG A 33 20.61 -22.05 -5.09
C ARG A 33 19.73 -20.81 -4.95
N SER A 34 18.52 -20.89 -5.49
CA SER A 34 17.48 -19.89 -5.33
C SER A 34 16.22 -20.54 -4.76
N TYR A 35 15.55 -19.87 -3.84
CA TYR A 35 14.35 -20.33 -3.16
C TYR A 35 13.08 -19.80 -3.84
N ASN A 36 12.08 -20.66 -3.98
CA ASN A 36 10.77 -20.38 -4.57
C ASN A 36 9.70 -21.05 -3.68
N PRO A 37 8.58 -20.38 -3.33
CA PRO A 37 8.16 -19.03 -3.69
C PRO A 37 8.55 -17.95 -2.65
N THR A 38 9.18 -16.87 -3.12
CA THR A 38 9.31 -15.63 -2.35
C THR A 38 8.31 -14.62 -2.88
N VAL A 39 7.39 -14.18 -2.01
CA VAL A 39 6.34 -13.22 -2.38
C VAL A 39 6.89 -11.80 -2.27
N VAL A 40 6.91 -11.06 -3.37
CA VAL A 40 7.22 -9.63 -3.36
C VAL A 40 5.90 -8.85 -3.34
N VAL A 41 5.77 -7.97 -2.35
CA VAL A 41 4.63 -7.07 -2.18
C VAL A 41 5.05 -5.69 -2.64
N LEU A 42 4.36 -5.19 -3.67
CA LEU A 42 4.54 -3.84 -4.21
C LEU A 42 3.94 -2.79 -3.27
N PRO A 43 4.34 -1.51 -3.38
CA PRO A 43 3.79 -0.44 -2.56
C PRO A 43 2.28 -0.27 -2.73
N ASP A 44 1.75 -0.65 -3.91
CA ASP A 44 0.32 -0.62 -4.24
C ASP A 44 -0.47 -1.80 -3.63
N GLY A 45 0.22 -2.75 -3.02
CA GLY A 45 -0.36 -3.94 -2.39
C GLY A 45 -0.50 -5.16 -3.32
N SER A 46 -0.24 -5.00 -4.62
CA SER A 46 -0.13 -6.13 -5.55
C SER A 46 1.06 -7.02 -5.19
N SER A 47 0.98 -8.30 -5.56
CA SER A 47 2.01 -9.28 -5.21
C SER A 47 2.33 -10.24 -6.34
N PHE A 48 3.58 -10.70 -6.36
CA PHE A 48 4.04 -11.69 -7.32
C PHE A 48 5.16 -12.55 -6.73
N ASN A 49 5.38 -13.72 -7.32
CA ASN A 49 6.36 -14.69 -6.85
C ASN A 49 7.66 -14.56 -7.64
N ILE A 50 8.79 -14.55 -6.93
CA ILE A 50 10.14 -14.56 -7.53
C ILE A 50 10.98 -15.65 -6.86
N ARG A 51 12.01 -16.11 -7.59
CA ARG A 51 13.13 -16.86 -7.02
C ARG A 51 14.10 -15.90 -6.32
N TYR A 52 14.38 -16.14 -5.05
CA TYR A 52 15.29 -15.29 -4.26
C TYR A 52 16.50 -16.08 -3.73
N HIS A 53 17.62 -15.41 -3.48
CA HIS A 53 18.86 -16.08 -3.05
C HIS A 53 18.76 -16.63 -1.62
N GLU A 54 17.99 -15.97 -0.75
CA GLU A 54 17.69 -16.39 0.61
C GLU A 54 16.27 -16.97 0.73
N PRO A 55 16.02 -17.90 1.68
CA PRO A 55 14.69 -18.48 1.90
C PRO A 55 13.75 -17.50 2.64
N ARG A 56 13.42 -16.38 2.00
CA ARG A 56 12.47 -15.39 2.52
C ARG A 56 11.05 -15.71 2.08
N ARG A 57 10.10 -15.59 2.99
CA ARG A 57 8.67 -15.76 2.68
C ARG A 57 8.09 -14.54 1.97
N ILE A 58 8.38 -13.33 2.48
CA ILE A 58 7.79 -12.08 1.99
C ILE A 58 8.86 -10.98 1.95
N ILE A 59 8.89 -10.22 0.85
CA ILE A 59 9.67 -8.99 0.69
C ILE A 59 8.69 -7.85 0.44
N ARG A 60 8.68 -6.82 1.30
CA ARG A 60 7.82 -5.64 1.14
C ARG A 60 8.65 -4.52 0.52
N LEU A 61 8.25 -4.07 -0.66
CA LEU A 61 8.90 -2.94 -1.30
C LEU A 61 8.45 -1.64 -0.65
N PRO A 62 9.38 -0.71 -0.37
CA PRO A 62 9.01 0.61 0.13
C PRO A 62 8.33 1.41 -0.97
N LEU A 63 7.52 2.37 -0.55
CA LEU A 63 7.01 3.41 -1.42
C LEU A 63 8.13 4.43 -1.68
N ASP A 64 8.42 4.70 -2.95
CA ASP A 64 9.31 5.79 -3.33
C ASP A 64 8.64 7.14 -3.04
N LEU A 65 9.35 8.08 -2.42
CA LEU A 65 8.81 9.40 -2.07
C LEU A 65 8.94 10.43 -3.20
N ASN A 66 9.76 10.14 -4.21
CA ASN A 66 9.98 11.05 -5.34
C ASN A 66 8.89 10.93 -6.40
N THR A 67 8.15 9.82 -6.43
CA THR A 67 7.06 9.58 -7.37
C THR A 67 5.72 10.18 -6.91
N LEU A 68 5.61 10.60 -5.65
CA LEU A 68 4.38 11.16 -5.09
C LEU A 68 4.25 12.66 -5.39
N SER A 69 3.00 13.12 -5.44
CA SER A 69 2.68 14.54 -5.32
C SER A 69 3.19 15.12 -4.00
N GLU A 70 3.56 16.40 -4.01
CA GLU A 70 4.04 17.13 -2.84
C GLU A 70 3.03 17.11 -1.69
N GLU A 71 1.74 17.14 -2.01
CA GLU A 71 0.66 17.12 -1.03
C GLU A 71 0.62 15.79 -0.27
N GLU A 72 0.59 14.66 -0.99
CA GLU A 72 0.58 13.33 -0.39
C GLU A 72 1.83 13.04 0.41
N ARG A 73 2.97 13.58 -0.04
CA ARG A 73 4.25 13.50 0.66
C ARG A 73 4.17 14.23 2.00
N LYS A 74 3.65 15.47 2.03
CA LYS A 74 3.45 16.24 3.27
C LYS A 74 2.53 15.51 4.23
N VAL A 75 1.38 15.01 3.77
CA VAL A 75 0.42 14.24 4.59
C VAL A 75 1.10 13.01 5.23
N ARG A 76 1.93 12.29 4.48
CA ARG A 76 2.66 11.13 5.01
C ARG A 76 3.72 11.53 6.05
N LEU A 77 4.42 12.63 5.84
CA LEU A 77 5.39 13.15 6.80
C LEU A 77 4.71 13.61 8.09
N ASP A 78 3.54 14.26 7.97
CA ASP A 78 2.75 14.66 9.14
C ASP A 78 2.21 13.46 9.90
N ARG A 79 1.80 12.39 9.20
CA ARG A 79 1.39 11.13 9.84
C ARG A 79 2.51 10.44 10.61
N ARG A 80 3.78 10.66 10.22
CA ARG A 80 4.95 10.14 10.96
C ARG A 80 5.22 10.94 12.24
N LYS A 81 4.77 12.20 12.32
CA LYS A 81 4.92 13.01 13.53
C LYS A 81 4.09 12.38 14.65
N PRO A 82 4.61 12.33 15.90
CA PRO A 82 3.85 11.79 17.02
C PRO A 82 2.60 12.64 17.26
N LYS A 83 1.45 11.98 17.42
CA LYS A 83 0.20 12.67 17.75
C LYS A 83 0.30 13.23 19.17
N LYS A 84 0.35 14.56 19.30
CA LYS A 84 0.23 15.22 20.59
C LYS A 84 -1.21 15.07 21.07
N LYS A 85 -1.41 14.42 22.22
CA LYS A 85 -2.71 14.41 22.90
C LYS A 85 -2.93 15.81 23.46
N ILE A 86 -3.67 16.65 22.73
CA ILE A 86 -4.07 17.96 23.24
C ILE A 86 -5.11 17.68 24.32
N ARG A 87 -4.71 17.77 25.59
CA ARG A 87 -5.65 17.85 26.69
C ARG A 87 -6.17 19.27 26.67
N VAL A 88 -7.33 19.46 26.07
CA VAL A 88 -8.08 20.71 26.21
C VAL A 88 -8.55 20.73 27.64
N TYR A 89 -7.79 21.41 28.50
CA TYR A 89 -8.32 21.85 29.77
C TYR A 89 -9.23 23.02 29.41
N GLU A 90 -10.54 22.85 29.59
CA GLU A 90 -11.42 23.99 29.68
C GLU A 90 -10.98 24.75 30.93
N GLU A 91 -10.16 25.79 30.73
CA GLU A 91 -9.94 26.80 31.76
C GLU A 91 -11.28 27.48 31.96
N VAL A 92 -12.05 26.95 32.92
CA VAL A 92 -13.21 27.66 33.46
C VAL A 92 -12.63 28.88 34.17
N GLU A 93 -12.65 30.03 33.49
CA GLU A 93 -12.34 31.32 34.08
C GLU A 93 -13.41 31.68 35.11
N ASP A 94 -13.26 31.14 36.32
CA ASP A 94 -14.16 31.43 37.43
C ASP A 94 -13.82 32.81 38.01
N SER A 95 -14.16 33.85 37.26
CA SER A 95 -14.03 35.26 37.64
C SER A 95 -15.12 35.67 38.64
N PHE A 96 -15.33 34.85 39.66
CA PHE A 96 -16.30 35.11 40.72
C PHE A 96 -15.82 36.27 41.60
N SER A 97 -16.46 37.44 41.46
CA SER A 97 -16.22 38.61 42.31
C SER A 97 -17.38 38.81 43.27
N SER A 98 -17.13 38.55 44.56
CA SER A 98 -18.10 38.75 45.64
C SER A 98 -18.63 40.21 45.69
N GLN A 99 -17.81 41.18 45.30
CA GLN A 99 -18.17 42.61 45.27
C GLN A 99 -19.32 42.94 44.31
N LYS A 100 -19.50 42.18 43.22
CA LYS A 100 -20.63 42.37 42.28
C LYS A 100 -21.98 42.13 42.94
N TYR A 101 -22.04 41.27 43.97
CA TYR A 101 -23.30 40.82 44.57
C TYR A 101 -23.65 41.55 45.88
N ILE A 102 -22.76 42.41 46.40
CA ILE A 102 -22.98 43.20 47.62
C ILE A 102 -24.22 44.11 47.49
N LYS A 103 -24.53 44.61 46.29
CA LYS A 103 -25.72 45.45 46.04
C LYS A 103 -27.05 44.70 46.21
N MET A 104 -27.06 43.38 46.02
CA MET A 104 -28.27 42.55 46.12
C MET A 104 -28.60 42.14 47.57
N LEU A 105 -27.65 42.32 48.49
CA LEU A 105 -27.82 42.02 49.93
C LEU A 105 -28.56 43.13 50.69
N LYS A 106 -28.64 44.35 50.14
CA LYS A 106 -29.44 45.41 50.75
C LYS A 106 -30.88 45.32 50.27
N LYS A 107 -31.76 44.79 51.14
CA LYS A 107 -33.20 44.83 50.95
C LYS A 107 -33.77 46.01 51.74
N LYS A 108 -34.16 47.08 51.05
CA LYS A 108 -35.06 48.15 51.51
C LYS A 108 -35.40 49.08 50.36
#